data_AF-A0A453QHT1-F1
#
_entry.id   AF-A0A453QHT1-F1
#
_cell.length_a   1.000
_cell.length_b   1.000
_cell.length_c   1.000
_cell.angle_alpha   90.00
_cell.angle_beta   90.00
_cell.angle_gamma   90.00
#
_symmetry.space_group_name_H-M   'P 1'
#
loop_
_entity.id
_entity.type
_entity.pdbx_description
1 polymer ?
#
loop_
_entity_poly.entity_id
_entity_poly.type
_entity_poly.pdbx_seq_one_letter_code
_entity_poly.pdbx_strand_id
1 'polypeptide(L)' 'MPGVLSAANEKAVELFINEKISYLDIFKVVEMTCNAHRNELVTSPSLEEIIHYDQWARKFSATLQPSSSRRSIVLA' A
#
# COMPACT_ATOMS: atom_id res chain seq x y z
N MET A 1 -2.10 10.40 -9.06
CA MET A 1 -2.63 9.26 -8.26
C MET A 1 -2.43 7.87 -8.85
N PRO A 2 -2.78 7.57 -10.13
CA PRO A 2 -2.74 6.20 -10.64
C PRO A 2 -1.41 5.44 -10.43
N GLY A 3 -0.27 6.14 -10.60
CA GLY A 3 1.06 5.55 -10.36
C GLY A 3 1.28 5.10 -8.90
N VAL A 4 0.96 5.96 -7.93
CA VAL A 4 1.05 5.62 -6.48
C VAL A 4 0.16 4.43 -6.13
N LEU A 5 -1.06 4.38 -6.68
CA LEU A 5 -1.98 3.25 -6.48
C LEU A 5 -1.37 1.95 -7.03
N SER A 6 -0.83 1.98 -8.26
CA SER A 6 -0.20 0.82 -8.89
C SER A 6 0.99 0.32 -8.07
N ALA A 7 1.88 1.22 -7.66
CA ALA A 7 3.06 0.92 -6.85
C ALA A 7 2.70 0.34 -5.48
N ALA A 8 1.67 0.89 -4.82
CA ALA A 8 1.15 0.37 -3.56
C ALA A 8 0.55 -1.02 -3.73
N ASN A 9 -0.22 -1.25 -4.80
CA ASN A 9 -0.84 -2.55 -5.09
C ASN A 9 0.22 -3.63 -5.34
N GLU A 10 1.24 -3.34 -6.16
CA GLU A 10 2.34 -4.28 -6.39
C GLU A 10 3.06 -4.65 -5.09
N LYS A 11 3.37 -3.66 -4.25
CA LYS A 11 4.02 -3.93 -2.96
C LYS A 11 3.12 -4.71 -2.01
N ALA A 12 1.82 -4.40 -1.97
CA ALA A 12 0.86 -5.13 -1.14
C ALA A 12 0.70 -6.59 -1.59
N VAL A 13 0.65 -6.85 -2.89
CA VAL A 13 0.63 -8.21 -3.44
C VAL A 13 1.92 -8.96 -3.11
N GLU A 14 3.09 -8.31 -3.20
CA GLU A 14 4.36 -8.89 -2.78
C GLU A 14 4.35 -9.28 -1.29
N LEU A 15 3.81 -8.42 -0.42
CA LEU A 15 3.66 -8.71 1.01
C LEU A 15 2.70 -9.88 1.25
N PHE A 16 1.59 -9.97 0.49
CA PHE A 16 0.63 -11.07 0.58
C PHE A 16 1.25 -12.41 0.16
N ILE A 17 1.97 -12.44 -0.97
CA ILE A 17 2.68 -13.65 -1.46
C ILE A 17 3.72 -14.12 -0.44
N ASN A 18 4.37 -13.19 0.26
CA ASN A 18 5.32 -13.48 1.34
C ASN A 18 4.66 -13.71 2.71
N GLU A 19 3.34 -13.91 2.76
CA GLU A 19 2.55 -14.18 3.95
C GLU A 19 2.70 -13.11 5.07
N LYS A 20 3.05 -11.88 4.71
CA LYS A 20 3.21 -10.76 5.65
C LYS A 20 1.90 -10.05 5.97
N ILE A 21 0.93 -10.12 5.06
CA ILE A 21 -0.42 -9.55 5.22
C ILE A 21 -1.47 -10.54 4.70
N SER A 22 -2.72 -10.39 5.14
CA SER A 22 -3.83 -11.21 4.63
C SER A 22 -4.39 -10.64 3.32
N TYR A 23 -5.17 -11.43 2.58
CA TYR A 23 -5.75 -11.01 1.28
C TYR A 23 -6.53 -9.67 1.37
N LEU A 24 -7.35 -9.50 2.41
CA LEU A 24 -8.13 -8.27 2.58
C LEU A 24 -7.30 -7.07 3.04
N ASP A 25 -6.08 -7.31 3.54
CA ASP A 25 -5.18 -6.24 3.93
C ASP A 25 -4.54 -5.56 2.70
N ILE A 26 -4.55 -6.21 1.53
CA ILE A 26 -4.11 -5.59 0.27
C ILE A 26 -4.87 -4.27 0.04
N PHE A 27 -6.20 -4.30 0.15
CA PHE A 27 -7.04 -3.11 -0.02
C PHE A 27 -6.70 -2.02 1.00
N LYS A 28 -6.45 -2.41 2.26
CA LYS A 28 -6.11 -1.47 3.33
C LYS A 28 -4.76 -0.80 3.07
N VAL A 29 -3.74 -1.56 2.67
CA VAL A 29 -2.41 -1.01 2.34
C VAL A 29 -2.53 -0.01 1.19
N VAL A 30 -3.24 -0.37 0.12
CA VAL A 30 -3.42 0.51 -1.04
C VAL A 30 -4.17 1.79 -0.66
N GLU A 31 -5.25 1.68 0.10
CA GLU A 31 -6.04 2.83 0.56
C GLU A 31 -5.23 3.76 1.46
N MET A 32 -4.52 3.20 2.45
CA MET A 32 -3.67 3.97 3.36
C MET A 32 -2.56 4.70 2.61
N THR A 33 -1.89 4.06 1.66
CA THR A 33 -0.86 4.68 0.83
C THR A 33 -1.42 5.81 -0.03
N CYS A 34 -2.57 5.59 -0.69
CA CYS A 34 -3.22 6.65 -1.46
C CYS A 34 -3.64 7.83 -0.58
N ASN A 35 -4.19 7.55 0.61
CA ASN A 35 -4.61 8.59 1.55
C ASN A 35 -3.43 9.41 2.06
N ALA A 36 -2.29 8.78 2.35
CA ALA A 36 -1.07 9.49 2.75
C ALA A 36 -0.54 10.43 1.65
N HIS A 37 -0.68 10.06 0.38
CA HIS A 37 -0.23 10.88 -0.74
C HIS A 37 -1.16 12.07 -1.06
N ARG A 38 -2.41 12.10 -0.54
CA ARG A 38 -3.41 13.11 -0.95
C ARG A 38 -2.93 14.55 -0.81
N ASN A 39 -2.13 14.84 0.21
CA ASN A 39 -1.64 16.20 0.48
C ASN A 39 -0.51 16.64 -0.46
N GLU A 40 0.13 15.70 -1.15
CA GLU A 40 1.26 15.92 -2.05
C GLU A 40 0.90 15.65 -3.51
N LEU A 41 -0.40 15.68 -3.81
CA LEU A 41 -0.93 15.29 -5.12
C LEU A 41 -0.59 16.33 -6.20
N VAL A 42 0.20 15.90 -7.17
CA VAL A 42 0.57 16.71 -8.35
C VAL A 42 -0.35 16.34 -9.52
N THR A 43 -1.03 17.33 -10.10
CA THR A 43 -2.02 17.12 -11.18
C THR A 43 -1.37 16.86 -12.54
N SER A 44 -0.19 17.44 -12.78
CA SER A 44 0.60 17.24 -13.99
C SER A 44 2.06 16.97 -13.59
N PRO A 45 2.36 15.75 -13.12
CA PRO A 45 3.68 15.43 -12.60
C PRO A 45 4.72 15.33 -13.71
N SER A 46 5.96 15.70 -13.39
CA SER A 46 7.13 15.39 -14.23
C SER A 46 7.47 13.90 -14.16
N LEU A 47 8.37 13.44 -15.03
CA LEU A 47 8.87 12.06 -14.99
C LEU A 47 9.57 11.76 -13.66
N GLU A 48 10.33 12.72 -13.14
CA GLU A 48 11.04 12.61 -11.87
C GLU A 48 10.06 12.49 -10.70
N GLU A 49 8.97 13.25 -10.70
CA GLU A 49 7.91 13.15 -9.68
C GLU A 49 7.18 11.80 -9.75
N ILE A 50 6.91 11.29 -10.96
CA ILE A 50 6.31 9.96 -11.14
C ILE A 50 7.21 8.88 -10.54
N ILE A 51 8.50 8.90 -10.85
CA ILE A 51 9.49 7.94 -10.31
C ILE A 51 9.61 8.10 -8.79
N HIS A 52 9.67 9.33 -8.30
CA HIS A 52 9.76 9.63 -6.88
C HIS A 52 8.57 9.04 -6.12
N TYR A 53 7.34 9.31 -6.57
CA TYR A 53 6.15 8.85 -5.87
C TYR A 53 5.88 7.34 -6.04
N ASP A 54 6.32 6.70 -7.12
CA ASP A 54 6.35 5.22 -7.21
C ASP A 54 7.26 4.63 -6.11
N GLN A 55 8.50 5.11 -6.01
CA GLN A 55 9.45 4.62 -5.01
C GLN A 55 8.99 4.90 -3.58
N TRP A 56 8.44 6.09 -3.34
CA TRP A 56 7.84 6.46 -2.07
C TRP A 56 6.68 5.52 -1.71
N ALA A 57 5.78 5.24 -2.65
CA ALA A 57 4.62 4.38 -2.41
C ALA A 57 5.03 2.96 -2.03
N ARG A 58 6.07 2.40 -2.68
CA ARG A 58 6.64 1.09 -2.33
C ARG A 58 7.25 1.09 -0.93
N LYS A 59 8.02 2.12 -0.58
CA LYS A 59 8.63 2.25 0.75
C LYS A 59 7.57 2.42 1.83
N PHE A 60 6.62 3.33 1.63
CA PHE A 60 5.54 3.59 2.58
C PHE A 60 4.68 2.34 2.80
N SER A 61 4.22 1.71 1.72
CA SER A 61 3.41 0.48 1.79
C SER A 61 4.11 -0.65 2.55
N ALA A 62 5.44 -0.78 2.42
CA ALA A 62 6.22 -1.78 3.13
C ALA A 62 6.28 -1.56 4.66
N THR A 63 6.03 -0.35 5.13
CA THR A 63 5.98 -0.01 6.57
C THR A 63 4.61 -0.27 7.20
N LEU A 64 3.57 -0.46 6.37
CA LEU A 64 2.22 -0.66 6.86
C LEU A 64 2.03 -2.09 7.37
N GLN A 65 1.51 -2.19 8.59
CA GLN A 65 1.01 -3.45 9.15
C GLN A 65 -0.45 -3.25 9.53
N PRO A 66 -1.40 -3.45 8.59
CA PRO A 66 -2.81 -3.37 8.92
C PRO A 66 -3.11 -4.40 10.00
N SER A 67 -3.68 -3.93 11.11
CA SER A 67 -3.98 -4.81 12.24
C SER A 67 -4.81 -5.98 11.76
N SER A 68 -4.26 -7.19 11.90
CA SER A 68 -5.00 -8.42 11.70
C SER A 68 -6.22 -8.36 12.61
N SER A 69 -7.44 -8.39 12.05
CA SER A 69 -8.62 -8.73 12.85
C SER A 69 -8.26 -10.00 13.58
N ARG A 70 -8.16 -9.90 14.91
CA ARG A 70 -7.83 -11.02 15.80
C ARG A 70 -8.59 -12.24 15.30
N ARG A 71 -7.87 -13.25 14.79
CA ARG A 71 -8.43 -14.59 14.70
C ARG A 71 -8.68 -15.00 16.14
N SER A 72 -9.86 -14.70 16.66
CA SER A 72 -10.40 -15.46 17.78
C SER A 72 -10.43 -16.90 17.29
N ILE A 73 -9.42 -17.66 17.71
CA ILE A 73 -9.44 -19.10 17.58
C ILE A 73 -10.63 -19.53 18.44
N VAL A 74 -11.75 -19.85 17.80
CA VAL A 74 -12.79 -20.62 18.45
C VAL A 74 -12.23 -22.04 18.51
N LEU A 75 -11.57 -22.36 19.62
CA LEU A 75 -11.30 -23.74 20.01
C LEU A 75 -12.65 -24.36 20.36
N ALA A 76 -13.12 -25.28 19.52
CA ALA A 76 -14.18 -26.23 19.81
C ALA A 76 -13.63 -27.64 19.59
#